data_AF-A0A072VE05-F1
#
_entry.id   AF-A0A072VE05-F1
#
_cell.length_a   1.000
_cell.length_b   1.000
_cell.length_c   1.000
_cell.angle_alpha   90.00
_cell.angle_beta   90.00
_cell.angle_gamma   90.00
#
_symmetry.space_group_name_H-M   'P 1'
#
loop_
_entity.id
_entity.type
_entity.pdbx_description
1 polymer ?
#
loop_
_entity_poly.entity_id
_entity_poly.type
_entity_poly.pdbx_seq_one_letter_code
_entity_poly.pdbx_strand_id
1 'polypeptide(L)'
;MEVNGENRDSRRVIDPRSGFCSSNSIFYSKRKPLPLPPNHSLDATTFISSRAHHGHIAFIDASTGHQFTYQQLWRSVDSVTSSLSNMGIRKGDVILLLSPNSIYFPVVCLSVMSLGAIITTTNPLNTSGEIAKQIADSKPVLAFTTQQQIASILTRRRAQRPRRRHQDQDQ
;
A
#
# COMPACT_ATOMS: atom_id res chain seq x y z
N MET A 1 20.72 44.18 2.60
CA MET A 1 19.40 44.23 3.26
C MET A 1 18.97 42.78 3.43
N GLU A 2 19.46 42.16 4.51
CA GLU A 2 19.25 40.74 4.79
C GLU A 2 17.87 40.54 5.42
N VAL A 3 17.03 39.73 4.79
CA VAL A 3 15.74 39.33 5.33
C VAL A 3 15.99 38.13 6.24
N ASN A 4 16.16 38.39 7.53
CA ASN A 4 16.24 37.36 8.56
C ASN A 4 14.91 36.62 8.69
N GLY A 5 14.87 35.38 8.20
CA GLY A 5 13.78 34.44 8.46
C GLY A 5 13.80 34.01 9.93
N GLU A 6 12.93 34.61 10.75
CA GLU A 6 12.77 34.28 12.15
C GLU A 6 12.43 32.79 12.35
N ASN A 7 13.34 32.10 13.05
CA ASN A 7 13.20 30.72 13.48
C ASN A 7 12.15 30.61 14.62
N ARG A 8 10.88 30.36 14.26
CA ARG A 8 9.73 30.23 15.18
C ARG A 8 9.72 28.99 16.08
N ASP A 9 10.77 28.17 16.09
CA ASP A 9 10.80 26.91 16.87
C ASP A 9 11.31 27.09 18.31
N SER A 10 11.80 28.28 18.66
CA SER A 10 12.58 28.54 19.88
C SER A 10 11.77 28.83 21.17
N ARG A 11 10.45 28.62 21.21
CA ARG A 11 9.61 28.91 22.42
C ARG A 11 8.57 27.86 22.81
N ARG A 12 8.59 26.65 22.25
CA ARG A 12 7.63 25.60 22.62
C ARG A 12 8.09 24.87 23.88
N VAL A 13 7.55 25.28 25.03
CA VAL A 13 7.72 24.53 26.28
C VAL A 13 6.79 23.33 26.22
N ILE A 14 7.38 22.16 25.95
CA ILE A 14 6.70 20.87 25.97
C ILE A 14 6.99 20.23 27.34
N ASP A 15 5.95 19.89 28.10
CA ASP A 15 6.14 19.14 29.34
C ASP A 15 6.74 17.76 29.01
N PRO A 16 7.94 17.43 29.49
CA PRO A 16 8.60 16.16 29.16
C PRO A 16 7.89 14.93 29.74
N ARG A 17 7.04 15.09 30.77
CA ARG A 17 6.30 13.97 31.38
C ARG A 17 5.05 13.61 30.58
N SER A 18 4.24 14.60 30.23
CA SER A 18 2.98 14.41 29.51
C SER A 18 3.12 14.53 27.98
N GLY A 19 4.13 15.24 27.48
CA GLY A 19 4.23 15.66 26.08
C GLY A 19 3.33 16.85 25.75
N PHE A 20 2.62 17.42 26.73
CA PHE A 20 1.70 18.52 26.51
C PHE A 20 2.43 19.84 26.34
N CYS A 21 2.06 20.61 25.31
CA CYS A 21 2.54 21.98 25.13
C CYS A 21 1.43 22.97 25.50
N SER A 22 1.60 23.68 26.62
CA SER A 22 0.62 24.64 27.12
C SER A 22 0.40 25.83 26.18
N SER A 23 1.36 26.14 25.31
CA SER A 23 1.28 27.27 24.38
C SER A 23 0.28 27.08 23.23
N ASN A 24 -0.04 25.83 22.89
CA ASN A 24 -0.93 25.50 21.77
C ASN A 24 -1.90 24.36 22.04
N SER A 25 -1.92 23.81 23.26
CA SER A 25 -2.77 22.69 23.66
C SER A 25 -2.59 21.42 22.83
N ILE A 26 -1.42 21.23 22.22
CA ILE A 26 -1.07 20.04 21.42
C ILE A 26 -0.21 19.09 22.26
N PHE A 27 -0.45 17.78 22.12
CA PHE A 27 0.41 16.73 22.65
C PHE A 27 1.46 16.33 21.59
N TYR A 28 2.72 16.31 22.01
CA TYR A 28 3.86 15.92 21.19
C TYR A 28 4.42 14.57 21.66
N SER A 29 5.01 13.84 20.72
CA SER A 29 5.77 12.64 21.07
C SER A 29 6.86 12.97 22.08
N LYS A 30 6.97 12.15 23.13
CA LYS A 30 8.04 12.25 24.13
C LYS A 30 9.37 11.68 23.65
N ARG A 31 9.38 11.02 22.49
CA ARG A 31 10.60 10.51 21.87
C ARG A 31 11.30 11.63 21.12
N LYS A 32 12.63 11.63 21.14
CA LYS A 32 13.42 12.51 20.27
C LYS A 32 12.97 12.31 18.83
N PRO A 33 12.63 13.38 18.08
CA PRO A 33 12.34 13.28 16.66
C PRO A 33 13.50 12.58 15.95
N LEU A 34 13.19 11.56 15.17
CA LEU A 34 14.18 10.93 14.30
C LEU A 34 14.32 11.80 13.05
N PRO A 35 15.55 12.15 12.63
CA PRO A 35 15.75 12.88 11.40
C PRO A 35 15.25 12.03 10.24
N LEU A 36 14.34 12.59 9.45
CA LEU A 36 13.89 11.96 8.21
C LEU A 36 14.98 12.11 7.13
N PRO A 37 15.07 11.19 6.16
CA PRO A 37 15.97 11.34 5.03
C PRO A 37 15.79 12.71 4.36
N PRO A 38 16.88 13.45 4.06
CA PRO A 38 16.77 14.80 3.49
C PRO A 38 16.27 14.78 2.04
N ASN A 39 16.39 13.65 1.34
CA ASN A 39 15.89 13.48 -0.01
C ASN A 39 14.38 13.19 0.00
N HIS A 40 13.57 14.21 -0.28
CA HIS A 40 12.11 14.10 -0.37
C HIS A 40 11.61 13.31 -1.59
N SER A 41 12.49 13.01 -2.55
CA SER A 41 12.18 12.15 -3.71
C SER A 41 12.57 10.69 -3.48
N LEU A 42 13.11 10.34 -2.32
CA LEU A 42 13.44 8.97 -1.98
C LEU A 42 12.16 8.16 -1.78
N ASP A 43 11.93 7.17 -2.63
CA ASP A 43 10.79 6.27 -2.47
C ASP A 43 11.05 5.25 -1.33
N ALA A 44 9.96 4.70 -0.81
CA ALA A 44 10.01 3.77 0.31
C ALA A 44 10.82 2.50 -0.01
N THR A 45 10.74 1.99 -1.24
CA THR A 45 11.41 0.74 -1.62
C THR A 45 12.92 0.91 -1.68
N THR A 46 13.41 2.00 -2.27
CA THR A 46 14.82 2.39 -2.29
C THR A 46 15.32 2.67 -0.88
N PHE A 47 14.54 3.35 -0.04
CA PHE A 47 14.92 3.56 1.36
C PHE A 47 15.08 2.24 2.10
N ILE A 48 14.11 1.33 2.00
CA ILE A 48 14.14 0.04 2.70
C ILE A 48 15.31 -0.82 2.21
N SER A 49 15.55 -0.91 0.89
CA SER A 49 16.62 -1.72 0.31
C SER A 49 18.02 -1.19 0.62
N SER A 50 18.17 0.13 0.78
CA SER A 50 19.46 0.76 1.09
C SER A 50 19.97 0.48 2.51
N ARG A 51 19.11 -0.02 3.42
CA ARG A 51 19.51 -0.28 4.81
C ARG A 51 20.17 -1.64 4.92
N ALA A 52 21.26 -1.70 5.68
CA ALA A 52 21.88 -2.98 6.04
C ALA A 52 20.87 -3.83 6.83
N HIS A 53 20.38 -4.89 6.19
CA HIS A 53 19.58 -5.90 6.85
C HIS A 53 20.53 -6.84 7.59
N HIS A 54 20.76 -6.58 8.87
CA HIS A 54 21.67 -7.37 9.71
C HIS A 54 21.18 -8.81 10.00
N GLY A 55 20.03 -9.21 9.43
CA GLY A 55 19.49 -10.57 9.50
C GLY A 55 19.48 -11.24 8.13
N HIS A 56 19.69 -12.55 8.10
CA HIS A 56 19.63 -13.33 6.85
C HIS A 56 18.18 -13.52 6.36
N ILE A 57 17.23 -13.69 7.29
CA ILE A 57 15.83 -14.03 6.98
C ILE A 57 14.95 -12.78 7.01
N ALA A 58 14.16 -12.59 5.95
CA ALA A 58 13.17 -11.52 5.83
C ALA A 58 11.78 -12.00 6.27
N PHE A 59 11.34 -13.15 5.76
CA PHE A 59 10.03 -13.74 6.07
C PHE A 59 10.14 -15.23 6.37
N ILE A 60 9.22 -15.72 7.19
CA ILE A 60 9.04 -17.15 7.45
C ILE A 60 7.57 -17.46 7.21
N ASP A 61 7.30 -18.45 6.36
CA ASP A 61 5.97 -19.00 6.22
C ASP A 61 5.68 -19.89 7.43
N ALA A 62 4.74 -19.47 8.29
CA ALA A 62 4.44 -20.18 9.52
C ALA A 62 3.84 -21.58 9.30
N SER A 63 3.20 -21.83 8.16
CA SER A 63 2.53 -23.10 7.87
C SER A 63 3.51 -24.16 7.36
N THR A 64 4.55 -23.75 6.64
CA THR A 64 5.54 -24.65 6.02
C THR A 64 6.92 -24.59 6.68
N GLY A 65 7.18 -23.58 7.51
CA GLY A 65 8.50 -23.28 8.05
C GLY A 65 9.48 -22.72 7.01
N HIS A 66 9.02 -22.47 5.77
CA HIS A 66 9.88 -21.98 4.70
C HIS A 66 10.42 -20.60 5.04
N GLN A 67 11.75 -20.47 5.03
CA GLN A 67 12.44 -19.22 5.30
C GLN A 67 12.81 -18.53 4.00
N PHE A 68 12.50 -17.24 3.91
CA PHE A 68 12.72 -16.40 2.76
C PHE A 68 13.70 -15.29 3.12
N THR A 69 14.87 -15.29 2.49
CA THR A 69 15.98 -14.39 2.85
C THR A 69 15.79 -13.00 2.28
N TYR A 70 16.48 -11.99 2.84
CA TYR A 70 16.49 -10.66 2.24
C TYR A 70 17.05 -10.65 0.82
N GLN A 71 18.06 -11.49 0.53
CA GLN A 71 18.62 -11.62 -0.81
C GLN A 71 17.59 -12.20 -1.79
N GLN A 72 16.83 -13.21 -1.38
CA GLN A 72 15.74 -13.78 -2.17
C GLN A 72 14.63 -12.76 -2.39
N LEU A 73 14.23 -12.03 -1.34
CA LEU A 73 13.24 -10.97 -1.41
C LEU A 73 13.59 -9.94 -2.48
N TRP A 74 14.79 -9.34 -2.42
CA TRP A 74 15.17 -8.30 -3.37
C TRP A 74 15.31 -8.82 -4.80
N ARG A 75 15.87 -10.03 -4.98
CA ARG A 75 15.91 -10.68 -6.31
C ARG A 75 14.51 -10.92 -6.88
N SER A 76 13.56 -11.35 -6.04
CA SER A 76 12.17 -11.55 -6.48
C SER A 76 11.48 -10.23 -6.79
N VAL A 77 11.73 -9.19 -6.00
CA VAL A 77 11.21 -7.84 -6.24
C VAL A 77 11.72 -7.29 -7.58
N ASP A 78 13.01 -7.38 -7.85
CA ASP A 78 13.59 -6.91 -9.12
C ASP A 78 13.04 -7.67 -10.33
N SER A 79 12.89 -8.99 -10.20
CA SER A 79 12.33 -9.84 -11.25
C SER A 79 10.87 -9.52 -11.57
N VAL A 80 10.02 -9.38 -10.54
CA VAL A 80 8.60 -9.03 -10.72
C VAL A 80 8.46 -7.61 -11.24
N THR A 81 9.24 -6.66 -10.72
CA THR A 81 9.27 -5.26 -11.22
C THR A 81 9.60 -5.20 -12.71
N SER A 82 10.65 -5.92 -13.12
CA SER A 82 11.06 -6.01 -14.52
C SER A 82 9.98 -6.65 -15.39
N SER A 83 9.35 -7.71 -14.89
CA SER A 83 8.26 -8.39 -15.60
C SER A 83 7.05 -7.49 -15.80
N LEU A 84 6.62 -6.76 -14.76
CA LEU A 84 5.52 -5.79 -14.86
C LEU A 84 5.85 -4.66 -15.85
N SER A 85 7.09 -4.15 -15.81
CA SER A 85 7.54 -3.15 -16.78
C SER A 85 7.49 -3.68 -18.22
N ASN A 86 7.90 -4.93 -18.45
CA ASN A 86 7.85 -5.58 -19.76
C ASN A 86 6.40 -5.84 -20.23
N MET A 87 5.47 -6.06 -19.30
CA MET A 87 4.03 -6.13 -19.59
C MET A 87 3.40 -4.75 -19.90
N GLY A 88 4.19 -3.67 -19.83
CA GLY A 88 3.73 -2.33 -20.15
C GLY A 88 3.15 -1.57 -18.96
N ILE A 89 3.25 -2.09 -17.73
CA ILE A 89 2.83 -1.36 -16.53
C ILE A 89 3.76 -0.16 -16.30
N ARG A 90 3.17 0.99 -15.95
CA ARG A 90 3.88 2.26 -15.78
C ARG A 90 3.50 2.92 -14.45
N LYS A 91 4.23 3.99 -14.13
CA LYS A 91 3.94 4.85 -12.99
C LYS A 91 2.49 5.34 -13.04
N GLY A 92 1.77 5.20 -11.93
CA GLY A 92 0.36 5.58 -11.80
C GLY A 92 -0.66 4.51 -12.19
N ASP A 93 -0.24 3.41 -12.84
CA ASP A 93 -1.12 2.27 -13.06
C ASP A 93 -1.50 1.61 -11.73
N VAL A 94 -2.75 1.18 -11.62
CA VAL A 94 -3.25 0.54 -10.39
C VAL A 94 -3.21 -0.98 -10.55
N ILE A 95 -2.62 -1.66 -9.58
CA ILE A 95 -2.49 -3.11 -9.51
C ILE A 95 -3.27 -3.62 -8.30
N LEU A 96 -4.20 -4.55 -8.52
CA LEU A 96 -4.95 -5.20 -7.46
C LEU A 96 -4.17 -6.42 -6.92
N LEU A 97 -4.12 -6.58 -5.60
CA LEU A 97 -3.64 -7.80 -4.95
C LEU A 97 -4.76 -8.39 -4.08
N LEU A 98 -5.29 -9.54 -4.51
CA LEU A 98 -6.30 -10.34 -3.82
C LEU A 98 -5.69 -11.70 -3.46
N SER A 99 -5.08 -11.81 -2.29
CA SER A 99 -4.43 -13.05 -1.87
C SER A 99 -4.45 -13.19 -0.35
N PRO A 100 -4.55 -14.41 0.19
CA PRO A 100 -4.24 -14.65 1.60
C PRO A 100 -2.84 -14.17 1.97
N ASN A 101 -2.60 -14.03 3.27
CA ASN A 101 -1.25 -13.74 3.77
C ASN A 101 -0.28 -14.82 3.28
N SER A 102 0.76 -14.39 2.59
CA SER A 102 1.84 -15.24 2.09
C SER A 102 3.14 -14.45 2.04
N ILE A 103 4.27 -15.15 2.02
CA ILE A 103 5.60 -14.52 1.89
C ILE A 103 5.78 -13.77 0.55
N TYR A 104 4.94 -14.05 -0.45
CA TYR A 104 4.94 -13.37 -1.74
C TYR A 104 4.12 -12.08 -1.78
N PHE A 105 3.23 -11.88 -0.81
CA PHE A 105 2.47 -10.64 -0.67
C PHE A 105 3.38 -9.39 -0.61
N PRO A 106 4.40 -9.34 0.26
CA PRO A 106 5.33 -8.21 0.28
C PRO A 106 6.17 -8.10 -1.01
N VAL A 107 6.50 -9.21 -1.68
CA VAL A 107 7.22 -9.16 -2.97
C VAL A 107 6.41 -8.37 -4.00
N VAL A 108 5.12 -8.69 -4.17
CA VAL A 108 4.25 -7.99 -5.12
C VAL A 108 4.09 -6.51 -4.74
N CYS A 109 3.81 -6.21 -3.47
CA CYS A 109 3.66 -4.83 -3.00
C CYS A 109 4.92 -4.00 -3.26
N LEU A 110 6.10 -4.51 -2.87
CA LEU A 110 7.37 -3.83 -3.09
C LEU A 110 7.64 -3.65 -4.59
N SER A 111 7.38 -4.66 -5.42
CA SER A 111 7.61 -4.56 -6.87
C SER A 111 6.76 -3.50 -7.56
N VAL A 112 5.47 -3.44 -7.20
CA VAL A 112 4.54 -2.43 -7.73
C VAL A 112 4.99 -1.03 -7.29
N MET A 113 5.38 -0.87 -6.02
CA MET A 113 5.89 0.40 -5.50
C MET A 113 7.22 0.82 -6.15
N SER A 114 8.16 -0.11 -6.36
CA SER A 114 9.44 0.12 -7.03
C SER A 114 9.26 0.63 -8.47
N LEU A 115 8.22 0.17 -9.17
CA LEU A 115 7.87 0.64 -10.50
C LEU A 115 7.22 2.04 -10.51
N GLY A 116 6.84 2.55 -9.34
CA GLY A 116 6.01 3.77 -9.19
C GLY A 116 4.53 3.54 -9.54
N ALA A 117 4.12 2.28 -9.71
CA ALA A 117 2.71 1.91 -9.84
C ALA A 117 2.04 1.94 -8.46
N ILE A 118 0.71 1.87 -8.46
CA ILE A 118 -0.13 1.99 -7.25
C ILE A 118 -0.65 0.60 -6.90
N ILE A 119 -0.39 0.14 -5.67
CA ILE A 119 -0.94 -1.11 -5.16
C ILE A 119 -2.27 -0.86 -4.44
N THR A 120 -3.30 -1.63 -4.78
CA THR A 120 -4.55 -1.72 -4.01
C THR A 120 -4.73 -3.15 -3.53
N THR A 121 -4.88 -3.34 -2.22
CA THR A 121 -5.02 -4.67 -1.61
C THR A 121 -6.46 -4.89 -1.19
N THR A 122 -6.99 -6.09 -1.39
CA THR A 122 -8.31 -6.46 -0.87
C THR A 122 -8.19 -7.69 0.02
N ASN A 123 -9.03 -7.75 1.05
CA ASN A 123 -9.11 -8.93 1.91
C ASN A 123 -9.75 -10.08 1.11
N PRO A 124 -9.16 -11.29 1.09
CA PRO A 124 -9.73 -12.46 0.43
C PRO A 124 -11.05 -12.97 1.00
N LEU A 125 -11.40 -12.54 2.21
CA LEU A 125 -12.68 -12.84 2.84
C LEU A 125 -13.79 -11.84 2.48
N ASN A 126 -13.46 -10.78 1.72
CA ASN A 126 -14.46 -9.83 1.24
C ASN A 126 -15.44 -10.52 0.30
N THR A 127 -16.68 -10.07 0.33
CA THR A 127 -17.72 -10.53 -0.59
C THR A 127 -17.40 -10.08 -2.02
N SER A 128 -17.88 -10.82 -3.02
CA SER A 128 -17.71 -10.44 -4.42
C SER A 128 -18.26 -9.04 -4.74
N GLY A 129 -19.29 -8.58 -4.01
CA GLY A 129 -19.84 -7.23 -4.16
C GLY A 129 -18.87 -6.14 -3.69
N GLU A 130 -18.18 -6.35 -2.57
CA GLU A 130 -17.16 -5.45 -2.04
C GLU A 130 -15.92 -5.41 -2.94
N ILE A 131 -15.46 -6.58 -3.39
CA ILE A 131 -14.34 -6.69 -4.34
C ILE A 131 -14.69 -5.97 -5.64
N ALA A 132 -15.90 -6.19 -6.18
CA ALA A 132 -16.37 -5.50 -7.36
C ALA A 132 -16.42 -3.98 -7.17
N LYS A 133 -16.87 -3.50 -6.01
CA LYS A 133 -16.87 -2.08 -5.66
C LYS A 133 -15.44 -1.52 -5.67
N GLN A 134 -14.50 -2.18 -5.00
CA GLN A 134 -13.09 -1.76 -5.00
C GLN A 134 -12.50 -1.74 -6.42
N ILE A 135 -12.81 -2.72 -7.27
CA ILE A 135 -12.39 -2.74 -8.68
C ILE A 135 -12.99 -1.56 -9.46
N ALA A 136 -14.27 -1.21 -9.23
CA ALA A 136 -14.88 -0.04 -9.85
C ALA A 136 -14.21 1.27 -9.42
N ASP A 137 -13.89 1.39 -8.14
CA ASP A 137 -13.37 2.63 -7.56
C ASP A 137 -11.89 2.82 -7.94
N SER A 138 -11.10 1.73 -7.91
CA SER A 138 -9.64 1.79 -8.14
C SER A 138 -9.20 1.52 -9.58
N LYS A 139 -10.07 0.94 -10.42
CA LYS A 139 -9.82 0.65 -11.85
C LYS A 139 -8.45 -0.02 -12.11
N PRO A 140 -8.15 -1.16 -11.46
CA PRO A 140 -6.88 -1.83 -11.64
C PRO A 140 -6.72 -2.32 -13.07
N VAL A 141 -5.52 -2.18 -13.63
CA VAL A 141 -5.17 -2.67 -14.98
C VAL A 141 -4.68 -4.12 -14.97
N LEU A 142 -4.26 -4.61 -13.80
CA LEU A 142 -3.81 -5.98 -13.58
C LEU A 142 -4.14 -6.41 -12.14
N ALA A 143 -4.40 -7.71 -11.95
CA ALA A 143 -4.64 -8.28 -10.63
C ALA A 143 -3.72 -9.49 -10.37
N PHE A 144 -3.06 -9.48 -9.22
CA PHE A 144 -2.46 -10.67 -8.62
C PHE A 144 -3.51 -11.34 -7.73
N THR A 145 -3.77 -12.62 -7.98
CA THR A 145 -4.71 -13.40 -7.19
C THR A 145 -4.31 -14.86 -7.09
N THR A 146 -4.81 -15.56 -6.09
CA THR A 146 -4.74 -17.03 -6.05
C THR A 146 -5.86 -17.65 -6.87
N GLN A 147 -5.68 -18.91 -7.28
CA GLN A 147 -6.66 -19.66 -8.06
C GLN A 147 -8.03 -19.71 -7.37
N GLN A 148 -8.04 -19.88 -6.04
CA GLN A 148 -9.26 -19.98 -5.24
C GLN A 148 -10.09 -18.69 -5.26
N GLN A 149 -9.47 -17.55 -5.53
CA GLN A 149 -10.09 -16.22 -5.46
C GLN A 149 -10.52 -15.67 -6.83
N ILE A 150 -10.23 -16.39 -7.93
CA ILE A 150 -10.59 -15.96 -9.29
C ILE A 150 -12.10 -15.71 -9.43
N ALA A 151 -12.93 -16.61 -8.89
CA ALA A 151 -14.39 -16.49 -8.98
C ALA A 151 -14.91 -15.19 -8.35
N SER A 152 -14.28 -14.75 -7.25
CA SER A 152 -14.63 -13.53 -6.52
C SER A 152 -14.39 -12.26 -7.36
N ILE A 153 -13.39 -12.28 -8.26
CA ILE A 153 -13.06 -11.16 -9.18
C ILE A 153 -13.95 -11.19 -10.43
N LEU A 154 -14.22 -12.38 -10.98
CA LEU A 154 -14.97 -12.53 -12.24
C LEU A 154 -16.48 -12.24 -12.11
N THR A 155 -16.96 -12.01 -10.90
CA THR A 155 -18.38 -11.73 -10.65
C THR A 155 -18.74 -10.30 -11.08
N ARG A 156 -18.85 -10.02 -12.39
CA ARG A 156 -19.56 -8.81 -12.88
C ARG A 156 -20.39 -9.02 -14.16
N ARG A 157 -21.67 -8.59 -14.03
CA ARG A 157 -22.77 -8.34 -15.01
C ARG A 157 -23.94 -9.34 -15.05
N ARG A 158 -24.67 -9.53 -13.93
CA ARG A 158 -26.06 -10.05 -14.00
C ARG A 158 -27.16 -9.23 -13.30
N ALA A 159 -26.85 -8.23 -12.48
CA ALA A 159 -27.88 -7.49 -11.75
C ALA A 159 -27.74 -5.98 -11.94
N GLN A 160 -28.32 -5.47 -13.03
CA GLN A 160 -28.96 -4.16 -13.12
C GLN A 160 -29.76 -4.15 -14.44
N ARG A 161 -30.82 -4.97 -14.51
CA ARG A 161 -31.95 -4.64 -15.38
C ARG A 161 -32.74 -3.55 -14.64
N PRO A 162 -33.03 -2.39 -15.24
CA PRO A 162 -33.90 -1.41 -14.61
C PRO A 162 -35.25 -2.09 -14.38
N ARG A 163 -35.74 -2.06 -13.13
CA ARG A 163 -37.15 -2.35 -12.85
C ARG A 163 -37.97 -1.39 -13.69
N ARG A 164 -38.63 -1.88 -14.75
CA ARG A 164 -39.69 -1.14 -15.42
C ARG A 164 -40.69 -0.77 -14.34
N ARG A 165 -40.83 0.52 -14.03
CA ARG A 165 -42.01 1.01 -13.33
C ARG A 165 -43.18 0.71 -14.27
N HIS A 166 -44.09 -0.14 -13.85
CA HIS A 166 -45.42 -0.16 -14.44
C HIS A 166 -46.05 1.20 -14.12
N GLN A 167 -46.11 2.04 -15.14
CA GLN A 167 -47.15 3.05 -15.28
C GLN A 167 -48.37 2.36 -15.90
N ASP A 168 -49.53 2.81 -15.44
CA ASP A 168 -50.91 2.54 -15.90
C ASP A 168 -51.50 1.21 -15.40
N GLN A 169 -52.69 1.18 -14.77
CA GLN A 169 -53.88 1.98 -15.07
C GLN A 169 -54.64 2.44 -13.81
N ASP A 170 -54.93 3.74 -13.77
CA ASP A 170 -56.23 4.26 -13.32
C ASP A 170 -57.20 4.18 -14.52
N GLN A 171 -58.47 3.88 -14.19
CA GLN A 171 -59.70 3.85 -15.02
C GLN A 171 -60.01 2.57 -15.80
#